data_AF-A0A6J7KU32-F1
#
_entry.id   AF-A0A6J7KU32-F1
#
_cell.length_a   1.000
_cell.length_b   1.000
_cell.length_c   1.000
_cell.angle_alpha   90.00
_cell.angle_beta   90.00
_cell.angle_gamma   90.00
#
_symmetry.space_group_name_H-M   'P 1'
#
loop_
_entity.id
_entity.type
_entity.pdbx_description
1 polymer ?
#
loop_
_entity_poly.entity_id
_entity_poly.type
_entity_poly.pdbx_seq_one_letter_code
_entity_poly.pdbx_strand_id
1 'polypeptide(L)'
;MFVSWGTTVHRSAAAAERCRFVSWGDTTVHRSAVAAERCVFVSWNDTFLHRPAATAARCGSVSWGDTFLHRSAAVAERCVFVSWGDTFLHRFAAAADRCVSVS
;
A
#
# COMPACT_ATOMS: atom_id res chain seq x y z
N MET A 1 -5.04 -2.00 14.45
CA MET A 1 -5.31 -0.83 13.60
C MET A 1 -4.39 0.28 14.06
N PHE A 2 -3.73 0.97 13.14
CA PHE A 2 -2.79 2.04 13.42
C PHE A 2 -3.33 3.35 12.83
N VAL A 3 -3.25 4.43 13.61
CA VAL A 3 -3.73 5.77 13.23
C VAL A 3 -2.60 6.76 13.44
N SER A 4 -2.33 7.61 12.46
CA SER A 4 -1.25 8.59 12.56
C SER A 4 -1.54 9.92 11.87
N TRP A 5 -0.74 10.92 12.25
CA TRP A 5 -0.78 12.30 11.77
C TRP A 5 0.62 12.72 11.33
N GLY A 6 0.71 13.56 10.30
CA GLY A 6 1.97 14.01 9.73
C GLY A 6 2.72 12.89 9.01
N THR A 7 4.05 12.97 9.00
CA THR A 7 4.87 11.96 8.32
C THR A 7 4.91 10.63 9.09
N THR A 8 4.49 9.54 8.44
CA THR A 8 4.45 8.20 9.03
C THR A 8 5.28 7.20 8.24
N VAL A 9 6.08 6.39 8.92
CA VAL A 9 6.81 5.27 8.31
C VAL A 9 6.54 3.99 9.09
N HIS A 10 5.96 2.99 8.42
CA HIS A 10 5.79 1.64 8.94
C HIS A 10 6.70 0.65 8.23
N ARG A 11 7.39 -0.20 9.01
CA ARG A 11 8.23 -1.28 8.50
C ARG A 11 7.97 -2.58 9.24
N SER A 12 7.90 -3.67 8.50
CA SER A 12 7.64 -5.02 9.01
C SER A 12 8.49 -6.06 8.27
N ALA A 13 8.91 -7.09 9.00
CA ALA A 13 9.68 -8.22 8.45
C ALA A 13 9.24 -9.57 9.06
N ALA A 14 7.95 -9.66 9.42
CA ALA A 14 7.38 -10.87 10.00
C ALA A 14 7.18 -11.98 8.95
N ALA A 15 6.95 -13.23 9.39
CA ALA A 15 6.58 -14.29 8.46
C ALA A 15 5.26 -13.99 7.73
N ALA A 16 4.29 -13.38 8.43
CA ALA A 16 3.04 -12.90 7.86
C ALA A 16 2.61 -11.59 8.52
N GLU A 17 1.94 -10.74 7.75
CA GLU A 17 1.46 -9.45 8.23
C GLU A 17 0.00 -9.22 7.88
N ARG A 18 -0.73 -8.64 8.84
CA ARG A 18 -2.08 -8.15 8.63
C ARG A 18 -2.22 -6.75 9.19
N CYS A 19 -2.52 -5.78 8.33
CA CYS A 19 -2.57 -4.38 8.74
C CYS A 19 -3.85 -3.66 8.36
N ARG A 20 -4.14 -2.66 9.18
CA ARG A 20 -5.17 -1.65 8.93
C ARG A 20 -4.61 -0.31 9.37
N PHE A 21 -4.33 0.56 8.39
CA PHE A 21 -3.73 1.87 8.58
C PHE A 21 -4.72 2.96 8.19
N VAL A 22 -4.80 4.00 9.02
CA VAL A 22 -5.47 5.25 8.70
C VAL A 22 -4.48 6.38 8.96
N SER A 23 -4.27 7.26 7.99
CA SER A 23 -3.30 8.36 8.14
C SER A 23 -3.81 9.68 7.57
N TRP A 24 -3.33 10.77 8.17
CA TRP A 24 -3.48 12.14 7.69
C TRP A 24 -2.12 12.86 7.69
N GLY A 25 -1.90 13.80 6.76
CA GLY A 25 -0.71 14.66 6.71
C GLY A 25 0.21 14.37 5.52
N ASP A 26 1.42 14.91 5.50
CA ASP A 26 2.18 15.02 4.24
C ASP A 26 2.52 13.67 3.58
N THR A 27 3.06 12.72 4.34
CA THR A 27 3.59 11.48 3.75
C THR A 27 3.35 10.25 4.61
N THR A 28 2.89 9.16 4.00
CA THR A 28 2.91 7.83 4.62
C THR A 28 3.65 6.83 3.76
N VAL A 29 4.53 6.06 4.41
CA VAL A 29 5.31 4.99 3.77
C VAL A 29 5.11 3.70 4.54
N HIS A 30 4.56 2.69 3.87
CA HIS A 30 4.52 1.32 4.38
C HIS A 30 5.44 0.43 3.53
N ARG A 31 6.33 -0.29 4.22
CA ARG A 31 7.23 -1.29 3.61
C ARG A 31 7.16 -2.57 4.40
N SER A 32 6.99 -3.67 3.71
CA SER A 32 6.91 -5.01 4.28
C SER A 32 7.79 -5.96 3.50
N ALA A 33 8.46 -6.86 4.22
CA ALA A 33 9.22 -7.97 3.65
C ALA A 33 8.80 -9.26 4.35
N VAL A 34 7.74 -9.91 3.85
CA VAL A 34 7.02 -10.98 4.55
C VAL A 34 6.66 -12.12 3.59
N ALA A 35 6.39 -13.34 4.05
CA ALA A 35 5.95 -14.39 3.12
C ALA A 35 4.52 -14.13 2.61
N ALA A 36 3.64 -13.63 3.48
CA ALA A 36 2.26 -13.32 3.16
C ALA A 36 1.80 -11.99 3.78
N GLU A 37 1.14 -11.16 2.97
CA GLU A 37 0.63 -9.87 3.43
C GLU A 37 -0.87 -9.72 3.17
N ARG A 38 -1.59 -9.17 4.15
CA ARG A 38 -2.96 -8.68 3.97
C ARG A 38 -3.18 -7.32 4.61
N CYS A 39 -3.16 -6.26 3.82
CA CYS A 39 -3.22 -4.89 4.32
C CYS A 39 -4.37 -4.07 3.74
N VAL A 40 -4.90 -3.16 4.56
CA VAL A 40 -5.88 -2.14 4.15
C VAL A 40 -5.40 -0.77 4.60
N PHE A 41 -5.37 0.18 3.68
CA PHE A 41 -4.91 1.56 3.92
C PHE A 41 -5.99 2.56 3.57
N VAL A 42 -6.13 3.60 4.40
CA VAL A 42 -7.00 4.75 4.16
C VAL A 42 -6.17 6.00 4.46
N SER A 43 -5.91 6.84 3.47
CA SER A 43 -5.01 7.99 3.65
C SER A 43 -5.55 9.29 3.06
N TRP A 44 -5.48 10.36 3.85
CA TRP A 44 -5.62 11.74 3.39
C TRP A 44 -4.26 12.42 3.49
N ASN A 45 -3.34 11.96 2.64
CA ASN A 45 -1.98 12.43 2.64
C ASN A 45 -1.56 12.84 1.24
N ASP A 46 -0.80 13.93 1.13
CA ASP A 46 -0.23 14.40 -0.13
C ASP A 46 0.54 13.29 -0.83
N THR A 47 1.24 12.44 -0.08
CA THR A 47 1.93 11.26 -0.61
C THR A 47 1.64 10.00 0.19
N PHE A 48 1.21 8.95 -0.50
CA PHE A 48 1.09 7.60 0.05
C PHE A 48 1.93 6.59 -0.75
N LEU A 49 2.84 5.90 -0.06
CA LEU A 49 3.75 4.90 -0.64
C LEU A 49 3.54 3.53 0.00
N HIS A 50 3.16 2.55 -0.79
CA HIS A 50 3.07 1.15 -0.37
C HIS A 50 4.04 0.27 -1.15
N ARG A 51 4.95 -0.41 -0.44
CA ARG A 51 6.03 -1.19 -1.06
C ARG A 51 6.16 -2.58 -0.46
N PRO A 52 5.26 -3.51 -0.82
CA PRO A 52 5.31 -4.88 -0.33
C PRO A 52 6.31 -5.72 -1.12
N ALA A 53 7.14 -6.47 -0.39
CA ALA A 53 7.98 -7.53 -0.91
C ALA A 53 7.54 -8.86 -0.26
N ALA A 54 6.55 -9.52 -0.87
CA ALA A 54 5.97 -10.75 -0.33
C ALA A 54 5.73 -11.83 -1.37
N THR A 55 5.75 -13.11 -1.00
CA THR A 55 5.40 -14.18 -1.94
C THR A 55 3.93 -14.06 -2.39
N ALA A 56 3.04 -13.75 -1.44
CA ALA A 56 1.63 -13.50 -1.70
C ALA A 56 1.15 -12.20 -1.02
N ALA A 57 0.51 -11.32 -1.78
CA ALA A 57 -0.01 -10.06 -1.27
C ALA A 57 -1.51 -9.90 -1.58
N ARG A 58 -2.28 -9.48 -0.58
CA ARG A 58 -3.67 -9.03 -0.75
C ARG A 58 -3.89 -7.67 -0.11
N CYS A 59 -3.89 -6.63 -0.92
CA CYS A 59 -3.86 -5.25 -0.41
C CYS A 59 -5.04 -4.43 -0.93
N GLY A 60 -5.50 -3.48 -0.13
CA GLY A 60 -6.50 -2.50 -0.55
C GLY A 60 -6.12 -1.12 -0.06
N SER A 61 -6.29 -0.10 -0.90
CA SER A 61 -6.06 1.29 -0.49
C SER A 61 -7.14 2.23 -0.99
N VAL A 62 -7.37 3.26 -0.21
CA VAL A 62 -8.15 4.43 -0.58
C VAL A 62 -7.34 5.67 -0.20
N SER A 63 -7.01 6.53 -1.17
CA SER A 63 -6.16 7.70 -0.97
C SER A 63 -6.76 8.98 -1.56
N TRP A 64 -6.72 10.07 -0.80
CA TRP A 64 -7.28 11.38 -1.21
C TRP A 64 -6.25 12.48 -1.42
N GLY A 65 -4.95 12.23 -1.28
CA GLY A 65 -3.95 13.25 -1.62
C GLY A 65 -3.24 12.98 -2.94
N ASP A 66 -2.36 13.90 -3.29
CA ASP A 66 -1.86 14.15 -4.65
C ASP A 66 -1.16 12.94 -5.28
N THR A 67 -0.43 12.16 -4.50
CA THR A 67 0.41 11.08 -5.01
C THR A 67 0.13 9.75 -4.31
N PHE A 68 -0.27 8.75 -5.09
CA PHE A 68 -0.34 7.36 -4.66
C PHE A 68 0.64 6.50 -5.46
N LEU A 69 1.63 5.90 -4.79
CA LEU A 69 2.54 4.94 -5.42
C LEU A 69 2.44 3.57 -4.73
N HIS A 70 2.07 2.55 -5.50
CA HIS A 70 2.17 1.15 -5.11
C HIS A 70 3.24 0.45 -5.94
N ARG A 71 4.23 -0.13 -5.26
CA ARG A 71 5.27 -0.93 -5.90
C ARG A 71 5.41 -2.28 -5.23
N SER A 72 4.92 -3.33 -5.88
CA SER A 72 5.05 -4.69 -5.40
C SER A 72 6.17 -5.45 -6.10
N ALA A 73 6.87 -6.27 -5.32
CA ALA A 73 7.75 -7.33 -5.83
C ALA A 73 7.14 -8.72 -5.61
N ALA A 74 5.83 -8.80 -5.46
CA ALA A 74 5.16 -10.03 -5.08
C ALA A 74 5.08 -11.04 -6.23
N VAL A 75 5.05 -12.33 -5.92
CA VAL A 75 4.90 -13.39 -6.94
C VAL A 75 3.44 -13.55 -7.35
N ALA A 76 2.54 -13.47 -6.36
CA ALA A 76 1.11 -13.47 -6.55
C ALA A 76 0.46 -12.28 -5.82
N GLU A 77 -0.33 -11.50 -6.55
CA GLU A 77 -0.98 -10.31 -5.99
C GLU A 77 -2.47 -10.24 -6.31
N ARG A 78 -3.23 -9.72 -5.33
CA ARG A 78 -4.60 -9.27 -5.52
C ARG A 78 -4.77 -7.91 -4.87
N CYS A 79 -5.12 -6.90 -5.64
CA CYS A 79 -5.23 -5.56 -5.09
C CYS A 79 -6.40 -4.73 -5.63
N VAL A 80 -6.87 -3.81 -4.80
CA VAL A 80 -7.89 -2.82 -5.16
C VAL A 80 -7.44 -1.46 -4.65
N PHE A 81 -7.23 -0.52 -5.56
CA PHE A 81 -6.79 0.83 -5.23
C PHE A 81 -7.77 1.86 -5.76
N VAL A 82 -8.07 2.83 -4.90
CA VAL A 82 -8.84 4.03 -5.27
C VAL A 82 -8.03 5.24 -4.86
N SER A 83 -7.72 6.11 -5.81
CA SER A 83 -7.11 7.42 -5.53
C SER A 83 -7.94 8.54 -6.12
N TRP A 84 -7.88 9.72 -5.50
CA TRP A 84 -8.38 10.98 -6.07
C TRP A 84 -7.25 12.01 -6.28
N GLY A 85 -6.00 11.56 -6.22
CA GLY A 85 -4.81 12.40 -6.41
C GLY A 85 -4.41 12.55 -7.87
N ASP A 86 -3.62 13.58 -8.16
CA ASP A 86 -3.09 13.87 -9.48
C ASP A 86 -2.21 12.75 -10.06
N THR A 87 -1.49 12.02 -9.19
CA THR A 87 -0.54 10.98 -9.60
C THR A 87 -0.91 9.64 -8.97
N PHE A 88 -1.28 8.69 -9.83
CA PHE A 88 -1.42 7.28 -9.47
C PHE A 88 -0.40 6.44 -10.23
N LEU A 89 0.46 5.73 -9.50
CA LEU A 89 1.40 4.78 -10.10
C LEU A 89 1.28 3.42 -9.43
N HIS A 90 1.02 2.41 -10.25
CA HIS A 90 1.02 1.02 -9.86
C HIS A 90 2.06 0.25 -10.67
N ARG A 91 3.05 -0.34 -9.97
CA ARG A 91 4.11 -1.13 -10.60
C ARG A 91 4.26 -2.48 -9.89
N PHE A 92 4.23 -3.54 -10.66
CA PHE A 92 4.38 -4.92 -10.19
C PHE A 92 5.44 -5.66 -10.99
N ALA A 93 6.07 -6.66 -10.36
CA ALA A 93 7.01 -7.58 -10.98
C ALA A 93 6.48 -9.03 -11.04
N ALA A 94 5.19 -9.23 -10.73
CA ALA A 94 4.59 -10.53 -10.46
C ALA A 94 4.34 -11.40 -11.70
N ALA A 95 4.37 -12.71 -11.52
CA ALA A 95 4.01 -13.70 -12.54
C ALA A 95 2.49 -13.91 -12.63
N ALA A 96 1.74 -13.66 -11.55
CA ALA A 96 0.28 -13.75 -11.51
C ALA A 96 -0.31 -12.56 -10.75
N ASP A 97 -1.04 -11.71 -11.47
CA ASP A 97 -1.61 -10.48 -10.92
C ASP A 97 -3.12 -10.36 -11.18
N ARG A 98 -3.84 -9.83 -10.18
CA ARG A 98 -5.23 -9.39 -10.31
C ARG A 98 -5.44 -8.12 -9.51
N CYS A 99 -5.03 -7.01 -10.11
CA CYS A 99 -5.16 -5.68 -9.55
C CYS A 99 -6.16 -4.82 -10.31
N VAL A 100 -6.94 -4.03 -9.56
CA VAL A 100 -7.86 -3.02 -10.10
C VAL A 100 -7.52 -1.68 -9.46
N SER A 101 -7.38 -0.66 -10.28
CA SER A 101 -7.13 0.71 -9.85
C SER A 101 -8.15 1.67 -10.44
N VAL A 102 -8.66 2.57 -9.60
CA VAL A 102 -9.47 3.72 -10.00
C VAL A 102 -8.73 4.96 -9.50
N SER A 103 -8.58 5.95 -10.38
CA SER A 103 -7.82 7.18 -10.16
C SER A 103 -8.59 8.37 -10.69
#